data_AF-A0A3N8Q8J0-F1
#
_entry.id   AF-A0A3N8Q8J0-F1
#
_cell.length_a   1.000
_cell.length_b   1.000
_cell.length_c   1.000
_cell.angle_alpha   90.00
_cell.angle_beta   90.00
_cell.angle_gamma   90.00
#
_symmetry.space_group_name_H-M   'P 1'
#
loop_
_entity.id
_entity.type
_entity.pdbx_description
1 polymer ?
#
loop_
_entity_poly.entity_id
_entity_poly.type
_entity_poly.pdbx_seq_one_letter_code
_entity_poly.pdbx_strand_id
1 'polypeptide(L)'
;MSEPIRFYHRHAIREVSGADVTRTVLQYLREDAHCTGTKEGCAEGDCGACTVVVGELTDAGAVEFKAVNACIQFLPTLDGKALLTVEDLRQPDGALHPVQQAMVDCHGSQCGFCTPGFVMSMWALYEKHGHEGCGSAGTCAKAKDVPTRAEIADALTGNLCRCTGYRPIVDAAVQMFDAAGDGAPAPSAPVDTAALARTLASLKRDDTFDYTTIDGARFAAPRTLDALAALKAERPDARILAGSTDIGLWVTKQMRRLDDLIYVGQIAELQNIVRGDDWIEIGAGVTVEKGYAALAGQYPELTEMWKRFASLPIRNAGTIGGNVANGSPIGDSMPGLIALGARVVLRGGDTVRELPLEALYTGYQQKDMAPHEFVVGLKVPTRTGVREKLQFRTYKLSKRFDSDISAVCAAFAFIADGDTIREPRIAFGGMAATPKRAAHTEAVLDGAQWHEATAQAAMQALERDYQPLSDMRATSTYRLDTAKNLMYRFWLETRPHDPLPPQALNVREVAAELGTDAARV
;
A
#
# COMPACT_ATOMS: atom_id res chain seq x y z
N MET A 1 -9.45 -23.70 -26.88
CA MET A 1 -10.04 -22.79 -25.88
C MET A 1 -8.93 -22.49 -24.88
N SER A 2 -8.80 -21.24 -24.45
CA SER A 2 -7.88 -20.86 -23.37
C SER A 2 -8.25 -21.60 -22.09
N GLU A 3 -7.28 -21.82 -21.21
CA GLU A 3 -7.56 -22.46 -19.92
C GLU A 3 -8.42 -21.54 -19.04
N PRO A 4 -9.33 -22.08 -18.22
CA PRO A 4 -10.14 -21.26 -17.34
C PRO A 4 -9.29 -20.60 -16.24
N ILE A 5 -9.79 -19.48 -15.73
CA ILE A 5 -9.34 -18.89 -14.46
C ILE A 5 -9.81 -19.80 -13.33
N ARG A 6 -8.89 -20.29 -12.48
CA ARG A 6 -9.23 -21.22 -11.40
C ARG A 6 -8.86 -20.65 -10.03
N PHE A 7 -9.82 -20.56 -9.12
CA PHE A 7 -9.61 -20.00 -7.78
C PHE A 7 -10.56 -20.63 -6.76
N TYR A 8 -10.22 -20.56 -5.47
CA TYR A 8 -11.06 -21.05 -4.39
C TYR A 8 -12.05 -19.96 -3.95
N HIS A 9 -13.35 -20.28 -3.94
CA HIS A 9 -14.39 -19.38 -3.42
C HIS A 9 -15.64 -20.18 -3.01
N ARG A 10 -16.23 -19.84 -1.86
CA ARG A 10 -17.42 -20.52 -1.31
C ARG A 10 -17.19 -22.03 -1.16
N HIS A 11 -16.10 -22.40 -0.49
CA HIS A 11 -15.68 -23.79 -0.19
C HIS A 11 -15.48 -24.71 -1.40
N ALA A 12 -15.24 -24.15 -2.59
CA ALA A 12 -15.03 -24.93 -3.80
C ALA A 12 -14.05 -24.23 -4.74
N ILE A 13 -13.43 -25.01 -5.63
CA ILE A 13 -12.73 -24.47 -6.79
C ILE A 13 -13.79 -23.96 -7.78
N ARG A 14 -13.62 -22.72 -8.23
CA ARG A 14 -14.40 -22.08 -9.27
C ARG A 14 -13.56 -22.01 -10.54
N GLU A 15 -14.20 -22.30 -11.66
CA GLU A 15 -13.61 -22.17 -12.99
C GLU A 15 -14.41 -21.15 -13.79
N VAL A 16 -13.75 -20.11 -14.30
CA VAL A 16 -14.40 -19.07 -15.10
C VAL A 16 -13.74 -19.00 -16.46
N SER A 17 -14.55 -19.08 -17.51
CA SER A 17 -14.16 -18.96 -18.91
C SER A 17 -14.94 -17.85 -19.59
N GLY A 18 -14.35 -17.18 -20.58
CA GLY A 18 -15.03 -16.18 -21.40
C GLY A 18 -15.31 -14.82 -20.72
N ALA A 19 -14.94 -14.65 -19.44
CA ALA A 19 -14.97 -13.34 -18.78
C ALA A 19 -13.94 -12.39 -19.40
N ASP A 20 -14.28 -11.10 -19.47
CA ASP A 20 -13.36 -10.04 -19.93
C ASP A 20 -12.09 -9.99 -19.04
N VAL A 21 -10.93 -9.68 -19.64
CA VAL A 21 -9.65 -9.62 -18.91
C VAL A 21 -9.58 -8.50 -17.86
N THR A 22 -10.49 -7.53 -17.96
CA THR A 22 -10.71 -6.42 -17.02
C THR A 22 -11.97 -6.56 -16.17
N ARG A 23 -12.72 -7.67 -16.28
CA ARG A 23 -13.87 -7.97 -15.40
C ARG A 23 -13.41 -7.85 -13.95
N THR A 24 -14.01 -6.95 -13.18
CA THR A 24 -13.57 -6.74 -11.80
C THR A 24 -14.06 -7.88 -10.91
N VAL A 25 -13.34 -8.16 -9.82
CA VAL A 25 -13.77 -9.15 -8.82
C VAL A 25 -15.14 -8.77 -8.25
N LEU A 26 -15.41 -7.47 -8.07
CA LEU A 26 -16.71 -6.99 -7.61
C LEU A 26 -17.85 -7.27 -8.60
N GLN A 27 -17.61 -7.03 -9.89
CA GLN A 27 -18.58 -7.35 -10.94
C GLN A 27 -18.88 -8.85 -10.96
N TYR A 28 -17.83 -9.69 -10.94
CA TYR A 28 -18.01 -11.15 -10.87
C TYR A 28 -18.85 -11.57 -9.66
N LEU A 29 -18.50 -11.07 -8.46
CA LEU A 29 -19.22 -11.42 -7.24
C LEU A 29 -20.71 -11.09 -7.34
N ARG A 30 -21.04 -9.90 -7.84
CA ARG A 30 -22.41 -9.38 -7.81
C ARG A 30 -23.27 -9.86 -8.97
N GLU A 31 -22.71 -9.87 -10.17
CA GLU A 31 -23.44 -10.11 -11.42
C GLU A 31 -23.40 -11.58 -11.82
N ASP A 32 -22.27 -12.28 -11.59
CA ASP A 32 -22.06 -13.63 -12.08
C ASP A 32 -22.29 -14.68 -10.97
N ALA A 33 -21.72 -14.45 -9.79
CA ALA A 33 -21.84 -15.36 -8.64
C ALA A 33 -23.02 -15.03 -7.71
N HIS A 34 -23.71 -13.91 -7.93
CA HIS A 34 -24.82 -13.39 -7.11
C HIS A 34 -24.52 -13.31 -5.58
N CYS A 35 -23.25 -13.21 -5.22
CA CYS A 35 -22.75 -12.92 -3.87
C CYS A 35 -22.75 -11.40 -3.67
N THR A 36 -23.92 -10.86 -3.33
CA THR A 36 -24.17 -9.41 -3.35
C THR A 36 -23.82 -8.68 -2.06
N GLY A 37 -23.29 -9.37 -1.04
CA GLY A 37 -22.84 -8.81 0.23
C GLY A 37 -21.76 -7.75 0.05
N THR A 38 -20.76 -8.00 -0.80
CA THR A 38 -19.75 -7.01 -1.20
C THR A 38 -20.39 -5.91 -2.06
N LYS A 39 -20.11 -4.63 -1.75
CA LYS A 39 -20.82 -3.47 -2.32
C LYS A 39 -19.94 -2.60 -3.20
N GLU A 40 -20.53 -1.99 -4.21
CA GLU A 40 -19.91 -0.88 -4.94
C GLU A 40 -20.30 0.45 -4.29
N GLY A 41 -19.30 1.23 -3.83
CA GLY A 41 -19.53 2.58 -3.29
C GLY A 41 -18.85 3.67 -4.11
N CYS A 42 -17.58 3.50 -4.46
CA CYS A 42 -16.80 4.50 -5.20
C CYS A 42 -16.19 4.00 -6.51
N ALA A 43 -15.92 2.70 -6.65
CA ALA A 43 -15.20 2.11 -7.79
C ALA A 43 -13.76 2.64 -8.02
N GLU A 44 -13.07 3.12 -6.98
CA GLU A 44 -11.66 3.55 -7.05
C GLU A 44 -10.81 3.13 -5.85
N GLY A 45 -11.32 2.22 -5.01
CA GLY A 45 -10.61 1.72 -3.83
C GLY A 45 -10.56 2.67 -2.62
N ASP A 46 -11.22 3.82 -2.67
CA ASP A 46 -11.18 4.82 -1.58
C ASP A 46 -12.15 4.51 -0.41
N CYS A 47 -13.36 4.00 -0.70
CA CYS A 47 -14.39 3.86 0.34
C CYS A 47 -14.39 2.54 1.12
N GLY A 48 -13.72 1.50 0.62
CA GLY A 48 -13.65 0.18 1.28
C GLY A 48 -14.95 -0.63 1.36
N ALA A 49 -16.09 -0.17 0.82
CA ALA A 49 -17.34 -0.93 0.85
C ALA A 49 -17.27 -2.27 0.07
N CYS A 50 -16.28 -2.36 -0.84
CA CYS A 50 -16.00 -3.55 -1.64
C CYS A 50 -14.88 -4.43 -1.07
N THR A 51 -14.49 -4.24 0.20
CA THR A 51 -13.38 -4.99 0.79
C THR A 51 -13.71 -6.48 0.84
N VAL A 52 -12.80 -7.28 0.32
CA VAL A 52 -12.78 -8.75 0.37
C VAL A 52 -11.41 -9.17 0.88
N VAL A 53 -11.26 -10.46 1.21
CA VAL A 53 -9.95 -10.99 1.59
C VAL A 53 -9.48 -12.01 0.55
N VAL A 54 -8.24 -11.83 0.10
CA VAL A 54 -7.57 -12.77 -0.81
C VAL A 54 -6.56 -13.58 0.00
N GLY A 55 -6.66 -14.91 -0.12
CA GLY A 55 -5.71 -15.85 0.46
C GLY A 55 -4.72 -16.34 -0.59
N GLU A 56 -3.42 -16.27 -0.30
CA GLU A 56 -2.34 -16.67 -1.20
C GLU A 56 -1.46 -17.73 -0.53
N LEU A 57 -1.08 -18.77 -1.28
CA LEU A 57 -0.14 -19.76 -0.78
C LEU A 57 1.27 -19.15 -0.75
N THR A 58 1.91 -19.22 0.41
CA THR A 58 3.30 -18.80 0.62
C THR A 58 4.26 -19.95 0.32
N ASP A 59 5.54 -19.64 0.09
CA ASP A 59 6.59 -20.66 -0.11
C ASP A 59 6.76 -21.58 1.11
N ALA A 60 6.39 -21.10 2.31
CA ALA A 60 6.37 -21.89 3.54
C ALA A 60 5.18 -22.87 3.61
N GLY A 61 4.30 -22.91 2.61
CA GLY A 61 3.12 -23.77 2.57
C GLY A 61 1.96 -23.29 3.45
N ALA A 62 2.03 -22.06 3.96
CA ALA A 62 0.95 -21.40 4.72
C ALA A 62 0.11 -20.48 3.81
N VAL A 63 -1.09 -20.12 4.23
CA VAL A 63 -1.93 -19.13 3.53
C VAL A 63 -1.74 -17.76 4.16
N GLU A 64 -1.37 -16.77 3.35
CA GLU A 64 -1.35 -15.36 3.75
C GLU A 64 -2.65 -14.69 3.31
N PHE A 65 -3.35 -14.05 4.25
CA PHE A 65 -4.60 -13.33 3.99
C PHE A 65 -4.37 -11.82 3.87
N LYS A 66 -4.94 -11.22 2.82
CA LYS A 66 -4.83 -9.78 2.54
C LYS A 66 -6.21 -9.20 2.25
N ALA A 67 -6.63 -8.22 3.05
CA ALA A 67 -7.77 -7.38 2.69
C ALA A 67 -7.42 -6.52 1.47
N VAL A 68 -8.28 -6.51 0.46
CA VAL A 68 -8.10 -5.80 -0.81
C VAL A 68 -9.44 -5.26 -1.33
N ASN A 69 -9.39 -4.31 -2.27
CA ASN A 69 -10.59 -3.71 -2.86
C ASN A 69 -11.03 -4.47 -4.13
N ALA A 70 -12.16 -5.17 -4.07
CA ALA A 70 -12.67 -5.95 -5.20
C ALA A 70 -13.05 -5.11 -6.43
N CYS A 71 -13.35 -3.82 -6.25
CA CYS A 71 -13.84 -2.96 -7.35
C CYS A 71 -12.79 -2.62 -8.40
N ILE A 72 -11.49 -2.68 -8.06
CA ILE A 72 -10.39 -2.31 -8.96
C ILE A 72 -9.45 -3.48 -9.25
N GLN A 73 -9.68 -4.64 -8.62
CA GLN A 73 -8.95 -5.86 -8.90
C GLN A 73 -9.62 -6.63 -10.04
N PHE A 74 -8.85 -7.12 -11.00
CA PHE A 74 -9.39 -7.89 -12.14
C PHE A 74 -9.45 -9.38 -11.82
N LEU A 75 -10.52 -10.04 -12.28
CA LEU A 75 -10.83 -11.43 -12.01
C LEU A 75 -9.69 -12.41 -12.37
N PRO A 76 -8.98 -12.28 -13.53
CA PRO A 76 -7.88 -13.19 -13.86
C PRO A 76 -6.73 -13.18 -12.86
N THR A 77 -6.58 -12.12 -12.05
CA THR A 77 -5.54 -12.04 -11.00
C THR A 77 -5.80 -12.97 -9.82
N LEU A 78 -6.99 -13.59 -9.74
CA LEU A 78 -7.35 -14.57 -8.73
C LEU A 78 -6.91 -16.00 -9.08
N ASP A 79 -6.39 -16.26 -10.28
CA ASP A 79 -5.92 -17.61 -10.65
C ASP A 79 -4.92 -18.14 -9.61
N GLY A 80 -5.19 -19.31 -9.04
CA GLY A 80 -4.39 -19.92 -7.97
C GLY A 80 -4.60 -19.37 -6.57
N LYS A 81 -5.58 -18.47 -6.33
CA LYS A 81 -5.81 -17.81 -5.04
C LYS A 81 -7.15 -18.19 -4.41
N ALA A 82 -7.33 -17.80 -3.15
CA ALA A 82 -8.61 -17.86 -2.45
C ALA A 82 -9.28 -16.49 -2.44
N LEU A 83 -10.60 -16.44 -2.63
CA LEU A 83 -11.44 -15.26 -2.47
C LEU A 83 -12.46 -15.51 -1.36
N LEU A 84 -12.36 -14.73 -0.28
CA LEU A 84 -13.27 -14.75 0.86
C LEU A 84 -14.06 -13.44 0.93
N THR A 85 -15.37 -13.56 1.12
CA THR A 85 -16.32 -12.45 1.23
C THR A 85 -17.09 -12.49 2.54
N VAL A 86 -17.93 -11.47 2.79
CA VAL A 86 -18.71 -11.38 4.03
C VAL A 86 -19.65 -12.59 4.22
N GLU A 87 -20.11 -13.19 3.12
CA GLU A 87 -20.96 -14.39 3.12
C GLU A 87 -20.23 -15.66 3.56
N ASP A 88 -18.90 -15.70 3.43
CA ASP A 88 -18.07 -16.84 3.85
C ASP A 88 -17.88 -16.89 5.37
N LEU A 89 -18.14 -15.78 6.08
CA LEU A 89 -18.05 -15.74 7.55
C LEU A 89 -19.27 -16.35 8.26
N ARG A 90 -20.36 -16.61 7.53
CA ARG A 90 -21.57 -17.20 8.11
C ARG A 90 -21.27 -18.61 8.63
N GLN A 91 -21.61 -18.86 9.89
CA GLN A 91 -21.38 -20.16 10.51
C GLN A 91 -22.38 -21.22 10.01
N PRO A 92 -22.05 -22.53 10.04
CA PRO A 92 -22.91 -23.60 9.51
C PRO A 92 -24.30 -23.69 10.16
N ASP A 93 -24.40 -23.36 11.44
CA ASP A 93 -25.65 -23.30 12.20
C ASP A 93 -26.46 -22.02 11.94
N GLY A 94 -25.93 -21.12 11.11
CA GLY A 94 -26.52 -19.82 10.81
C GLY A 94 -26.15 -18.71 11.79
N ALA A 95 -25.34 -18.99 12.81
CA ALA A 95 -24.83 -17.96 13.71
C ALA A 95 -23.91 -16.97 12.97
N LEU A 96 -23.79 -15.78 13.55
CA LEU A 96 -22.87 -14.74 13.08
C LEU A 96 -21.44 -15.09 13.51
N HIS A 97 -20.48 -14.72 12.67
CA HIS A 97 -19.08 -14.70 13.07
C HIS A 97 -18.86 -13.72 14.23
N PRO A 98 -17.92 -13.94 15.16
CA PRO A 98 -17.64 -12.99 16.26
C PRO A 98 -17.43 -11.55 15.80
N VAL A 99 -16.75 -11.35 14.68
CA VAL A 99 -16.57 -10.04 14.02
C VAL A 99 -17.90 -9.40 13.63
N GLN A 100 -18.83 -10.19 13.06
CA GLN A 100 -20.16 -9.72 12.68
C GLN A 100 -21.03 -9.45 13.91
N GLN A 101 -20.95 -10.30 14.94
CA GLN A 101 -21.68 -10.16 16.18
C GLN A 101 -21.26 -8.89 16.94
N ALA A 102 -19.95 -8.59 17.02
CA ALA A 102 -19.46 -7.37 17.65
C ALA A 102 -20.02 -6.10 16.97
N MET A 103 -20.18 -6.10 15.64
CA MET A 103 -20.81 -4.99 14.93
C MET A 103 -22.28 -4.79 15.30
N VAL A 104 -23.00 -5.87 15.64
CA VAL A 104 -24.38 -5.80 16.14
C VAL A 104 -24.39 -5.26 17.57
N ASP A 105 -23.59 -5.86 18.44
CA ASP A 105 -23.58 -5.59 19.89
C ASP A 105 -23.15 -4.15 20.21
N CYS A 106 -22.19 -3.61 19.47
CA CYS A 106 -21.73 -2.23 19.66
C CYS A 106 -22.51 -1.20 18.84
N HIS A 107 -23.60 -1.59 18.15
CA HIS A 107 -24.33 -0.70 17.24
C HIS A 107 -23.44 -0.11 16.12
N GLY A 108 -22.48 -0.89 15.64
CA GLY A 108 -21.53 -0.51 14.57
C GLY A 108 -22.15 -0.37 13.19
N SER A 109 -23.45 -0.62 13.02
CA SER A 109 -24.16 -0.57 11.74
C SER A 109 -25.46 0.23 11.84
N GLN A 110 -25.67 1.18 10.92
CA GLN A 110 -26.92 1.92 10.75
C GLN A 110 -27.56 1.62 9.39
N CYS A 111 -27.14 2.29 8.31
CA CYS A 111 -27.66 2.01 6.96
C CYS A 111 -27.24 0.65 6.40
N GLY A 112 -26.22 0.01 6.98
CA GLY A 112 -25.73 -1.31 6.60
C GLY A 112 -24.84 -1.37 5.35
N PHE A 113 -24.74 -0.29 4.55
CA PHE A 113 -24.07 -0.37 3.24
C PHE A 113 -22.55 -0.57 3.33
N CYS A 114 -21.88 0.12 4.26
CA CYS A 114 -20.43 -0.02 4.47
C CYS A 114 -20.05 -1.22 5.35
N THR A 115 -21.03 -1.80 6.06
CA THR A 115 -20.82 -2.84 7.07
C THR A 115 -20.06 -4.05 6.54
N PRO A 116 -20.37 -4.63 5.35
CA PRO A 116 -19.60 -5.74 4.79
C PRO A 116 -18.11 -5.43 4.63
N GLY A 117 -17.78 -4.22 4.16
CA GLY A 117 -16.40 -3.80 3.98
C GLY A 117 -15.64 -3.67 5.30
N PHE A 118 -16.27 -3.09 6.33
CA PHE A 118 -15.69 -3.03 7.68
C PHE A 118 -15.49 -4.43 8.28
N VAL A 119 -16.50 -5.30 8.16
CA VAL A 119 -16.43 -6.68 8.64
C VAL A 119 -15.25 -7.44 8.01
N MET A 120 -15.01 -7.30 6.71
CA MET A 120 -13.88 -7.99 6.07
C MET A 120 -12.51 -7.41 6.48
N SER A 121 -12.39 -6.10 6.68
CA SER A 121 -11.16 -5.50 7.23
C SER A 121 -10.90 -5.94 8.66
N MET A 122 -11.96 -5.97 9.49
CA MET A 122 -11.90 -6.45 10.88
C MET A 122 -11.55 -7.93 10.93
N TRP A 123 -12.12 -8.75 10.05
CA TRP A 123 -11.80 -10.18 9.97
C TRP A 123 -10.36 -10.44 9.55
N ALA A 124 -9.82 -9.69 8.58
CA ALA A 124 -8.41 -9.79 8.22
C ALA A 124 -7.48 -9.46 9.39
N LEU A 125 -7.83 -8.46 10.21
CA LEU A 125 -7.11 -8.14 11.44
C LEU A 125 -7.27 -9.25 12.49
N TYR A 126 -8.48 -9.77 12.67
CA TYR A 126 -8.79 -10.87 13.60
C TYR A 126 -7.95 -12.11 13.29
N GLU A 127 -7.89 -12.52 12.03
CA GLU A 127 -7.12 -13.68 11.61
C GLU A 127 -5.60 -13.46 11.68
N LYS A 128 -5.11 -12.23 11.41
CA LYS A 128 -3.70 -11.89 11.59
C LYS A 128 -3.21 -12.14 13.03
N HIS A 129 -4.10 -12.01 14.02
CA HIS A 129 -3.81 -12.30 15.42
C HIS A 129 -4.10 -13.76 15.82
N GLY A 130 -4.35 -14.65 14.85
CA GLY A 130 -4.37 -16.10 15.01
C GLY A 130 -5.67 -16.69 15.55
N HIS A 131 -6.77 -15.94 15.45
CA HIS A 131 -8.02 -16.35 16.07
C HIS A 131 -8.85 -17.39 15.29
N GLU A 132 -8.64 -17.59 13.97
CA GLU A 132 -9.25 -18.75 13.28
C GLU A 132 -8.56 -20.06 13.69
N GLY A 133 -7.27 -20.00 14.05
CA GLY A 133 -6.50 -21.16 14.53
C GLY A 133 -6.86 -21.63 15.94
N CYS A 134 -7.75 -20.93 16.65
CA CYS A 134 -8.28 -21.36 17.94
C CYS A 134 -9.26 -22.52 17.73
N GLY A 135 -8.74 -23.76 17.70
CA GLY A 135 -9.56 -24.97 17.61
C GLY A 135 -10.64 -25.07 18.71
N SER A 136 -11.52 -26.07 18.59
CA SER A 136 -12.72 -26.34 19.42
C SER A 136 -12.50 -26.54 20.94
N ALA A 137 -11.32 -26.22 21.48
CA ALA A 137 -10.96 -26.35 22.89
C ALA A 137 -11.30 -25.10 23.74
N GLY A 138 -12.10 -24.17 23.22
CA GLY A 138 -12.83 -23.18 24.02
C GLY A 138 -12.00 -22.10 24.72
N THR A 139 -10.69 -22.03 24.49
CA THR A 139 -9.85 -20.90 24.94
C THR A 139 -8.81 -20.60 23.87
N CYS A 140 -8.84 -19.39 23.30
CA CYS A 140 -7.72 -18.91 22.50
C CYS A 140 -6.50 -18.87 23.42
N ALA A 141 -5.49 -19.69 23.12
CA ALA A 141 -4.22 -19.68 23.81
C ALA A 141 -3.70 -18.23 23.82
N LYS A 142 -3.76 -17.58 25.00
CA LYS A 142 -3.35 -16.18 25.30
C LYS A 142 -3.07 -15.38 24.03
N ALA A 143 -4.07 -14.64 23.55
CA ALA A 143 -3.94 -13.70 22.44
C ALA A 143 -2.52 -13.09 22.46
N LYS A 144 -1.70 -13.43 21.46
CA LYS A 144 -0.50 -12.66 21.23
C LYS A 144 -1.01 -11.28 20.84
N ASP A 145 -0.88 -10.35 21.78
CA ASP A 145 -0.99 -8.92 21.57
C ASP A 145 -2.31 -8.50 20.92
N VAL A 146 -3.39 -8.39 21.71
CA VAL A 146 -4.62 -7.69 21.29
C VAL A 146 -4.21 -6.34 20.69
N PRO A 147 -4.62 -6.02 19.45
CA PRO A 147 -4.18 -4.79 18.80
C PRO A 147 -4.65 -3.59 19.60
N THR A 148 -3.78 -2.60 19.73
CA THR A 148 -4.13 -1.32 20.32
C THR A 148 -5.23 -0.63 19.52
N ARG A 149 -5.97 0.28 20.15
CA ARG A 149 -7.00 1.08 19.47
C ARG A 149 -6.44 1.85 18.26
N ALA A 150 -5.16 2.22 18.30
CA ALA A 150 -4.46 2.86 17.19
C ALA A 150 -4.22 1.90 16.03
N GLU A 151 -3.77 0.66 16.28
CA GLU A 151 -3.61 -0.36 15.24
C GLU A 151 -4.94 -0.77 14.61
N ILE A 152 -6.01 -0.83 15.42
CA ILE A 152 -7.38 -1.02 14.93
C ILE A 152 -7.77 0.14 14.00
N ALA A 153 -7.55 1.39 14.41
CA ALA A 153 -7.85 2.55 13.59
C ALA A 153 -7.07 2.51 12.26
N ASP A 154 -5.77 2.19 12.31
CA ASP A 154 -4.90 2.02 11.15
C ASP A 154 -5.44 0.97 10.17
N ALA A 155 -5.88 -0.19 10.68
CA ALA A 155 -6.48 -1.27 9.87
C ALA A 155 -7.80 -0.85 9.20
N LEU A 156 -8.55 0.07 9.79
CA LEU A 156 -9.85 0.55 9.30
C LEU A 156 -9.77 1.82 8.44
N THR A 157 -8.57 2.41 8.25
CA THR A 157 -8.35 3.63 7.42
C THR A 157 -8.87 3.54 5.99
N GLY A 158 -9.08 2.33 5.47
CA GLY A 158 -9.60 2.07 4.13
C GLY A 158 -11.11 1.99 4.02
N ASN A 159 -11.86 2.20 5.10
CA ASN A 159 -13.30 2.02 5.14
C ASN A 159 -14.00 3.33 5.55
N LEU A 160 -14.90 3.83 4.70
CA LEU A 160 -15.65 5.05 4.96
C LEU A 160 -17.07 4.73 5.44
N CYS A 161 -17.48 5.39 6.52
CA CYS A 161 -18.84 5.36 7.02
C CYS A 161 -19.39 6.78 7.13
N ARG A 162 -20.60 7.00 6.61
CA ARG A 162 -21.27 8.31 6.68
C ARG A 162 -22.28 8.43 7.83
N CYS A 163 -22.63 7.33 8.47
CA CYS A 163 -23.75 7.26 9.42
C CYS A 163 -23.31 7.19 10.89
N THR A 164 -22.33 6.34 11.20
CA THR A 164 -22.04 5.93 12.60
C THR A 164 -21.10 6.85 13.36
N GLY A 165 -20.38 7.74 12.67
CA GLY A 165 -19.32 8.54 13.30
C GLY A 165 -18.10 7.71 13.76
N TYR A 166 -17.95 6.48 13.25
CA TYR A 166 -16.84 5.53 13.48
C TYR A 166 -16.68 4.98 14.90
N ARG A 167 -16.97 5.74 15.96
CA ARG A 167 -16.81 5.29 17.36
C ARG A 167 -17.35 3.87 17.62
N PRO A 168 -18.64 3.54 17.35
CA PRO A 168 -19.17 2.21 17.64
C PRO A 168 -18.53 1.08 16.81
N ILE A 169 -17.95 1.39 15.65
CA ILE A 169 -17.23 0.42 14.82
C ILE A 169 -15.87 0.10 15.43
N VAL A 170 -15.16 1.14 15.91
CA VAL A 170 -13.88 0.94 16.62
C VAL A 170 -14.11 0.18 17.92
N ASP A 171 -15.20 0.48 18.64
CA ASP A 171 -15.57 -0.26 19.84
C ASP A 171 -15.88 -1.74 19.52
N ALA A 172 -16.59 -2.02 18.41
CA ALA A 172 -16.78 -3.39 17.91
C ALA A 172 -15.47 -4.11 17.60
N ALA A 173 -14.52 -3.41 16.96
CA ALA A 173 -13.23 -3.98 16.62
C ALA A 173 -12.35 -4.23 17.85
N VAL A 174 -12.54 -3.50 18.96
CA VAL A 174 -11.94 -3.85 20.26
C VAL A 174 -12.67 -5.05 20.86
N GLN A 175 -14.01 -5.02 20.90
CA GLN A 175 -14.83 -6.06 21.53
C GLN A 175 -14.67 -7.44 20.87
N MET A 176 -14.42 -7.51 19.55
CA MET A 176 -14.17 -8.80 18.90
C MET A 176 -12.90 -9.51 19.43
N PHE A 177 -11.97 -8.77 20.06
CA PHE A 177 -10.80 -9.31 20.75
C PHE A 177 -10.98 -9.42 22.28
N ASP A 178 -11.71 -8.49 22.90
CA ASP A 178 -11.86 -8.37 24.36
C ASP A 178 -12.96 -9.27 24.95
N ALA A 179 -12.82 -10.56 24.69
CA ALA A 179 -13.55 -11.58 25.44
C ALA A 179 -12.62 -12.33 26.41
N ALA A 180 -11.61 -11.60 26.90
CA ALA A 180 -10.65 -12.05 27.89
C ALA A 180 -11.25 -12.12 29.32
N GLY A 181 -12.54 -11.83 29.48
CA GLY A 181 -13.34 -12.29 30.62
C GLY A 181 -14.30 -13.39 30.18
N ASP A 182 -13.93 -14.66 30.42
CA ASP A 182 -14.79 -15.85 30.35
C ASP A 182 -15.54 -16.14 29.04
N GLY A 183 -14.93 -15.89 27.87
CA GLY A 183 -15.25 -16.65 26.65
C GLY A 183 -15.78 -15.84 25.47
N ALA A 184 -14.87 -15.39 24.59
CA ALA A 184 -15.28 -15.15 23.20
C ALA A 184 -15.74 -16.50 22.67
N PRO A 185 -16.92 -16.60 22.07
CA PRO A 185 -17.15 -17.70 21.17
C PRO A 185 -16.11 -17.54 20.06
N ALA A 186 -15.12 -18.43 20.01
CA ALA A 186 -14.41 -18.69 18.76
C ALA A 186 -15.48 -18.98 17.68
N PRO A 187 -15.22 -18.69 16.40
CA PRO A 187 -16.12 -19.15 15.35
C PRO A 187 -16.38 -20.65 15.53
N SER A 188 -17.64 -21.07 15.44
CA SER A 188 -18.02 -22.49 15.62
C SER A 188 -17.46 -23.37 14.50
N ALA A 189 -17.17 -22.78 13.34
CA ALA A 189 -16.42 -23.36 12.25
C ALA A 189 -15.39 -22.33 11.71
N PRO A 190 -14.16 -22.32 12.26
CA PRO A 190 -13.10 -21.47 11.72
C PRO A 190 -12.69 -21.89 10.31
N VAL A 191 -12.01 -20.98 9.60
CA VAL A 191 -11.36 -21.30 8.32
C VAL A 191 -10.26 -22.33 8.53
N ASP A 192 -10.40 -23.51 7.94
CA ASP A 192 -9.33 -24.51 7.90
C ASP A 192 -8.23 -24.09 6.92
N THR A 193 -7.27 -23.31 7.43
CA THR A 193 -6.15 -22.76 6.66
C THR A 193 -5.24 -23.85 6.09
N ALA A 194 -5.15 -25.03 6.74
CA ALA A 194 -4.37 -26.15 6.25
C ALA A 194 -5.05 -26.85 5.06
N ALA A 195 -6.37 -27.05 5.12
CA ALA A 195 -7.13 -27.54 3.97
C ALA A 195 -7.14 -26.55 2.81
N LEU A 196 -7.23 -25.25 3.12
CA LEU A 196 -7.12 -24.20 2.12
C LEU A 196 -5.75 -24.23 1.45
N ALA A 197 -4.65 -24.34 2.21
CA ALA A 197 -3.29 -24.44 1.67
C ALA A 197 -3.15 -25.63 0.71
N ARG A 198 -3.65 -26.82 1.08
CA ARG A 198 -3.65 -28.01 0.21
C ARG A 198 -4.45 -27.76 -1.09
N THR A 199 -5.59 -27.09 -0.97
CA THR A 199 -6.42 -26.75 -2.13
C THR A 199 -5.70 -25.77 -3.06
N LEU A 200 -5.10 -24.70 -2.51
CA LEU A 200 -4.35 -23.73 -3.30
C LEU A 200 -3.10 -24.35 -3.95
N ALA A 201 -2.43 -25.28 -3.27
CA ALA A 201 -1.32 -26.02 -3.85
C ALA A 201 -1.76 -26.83 -5.10
N SER A 202 -2.99 -27.36 -5.11
CA SER A 202 -3.53 -28.07 -6.28
C SER A 202 -3.90 -27.16 -7.46
N LEU A 203 -4.06 -25.85 -7.21
CA LEU A 203 -4.33 -24.84 -8.24
C LEU A 203 -3.06 -24.22 -8.83
N LYS A 204 -1.90 -24.46 -8.21
CA LYS A 204 -0.63 -23.89 -8.64
C LYS A 204 -0.31 -24.32 -10.07
N ARG A 205 0.14 -23.36 -10.87
CA ARG A 205 0.65 -23.57 -12.23
C ARG A 205 2.15 -23.34 -12.22
N ASP A 206 2.88 -24.19 -12.93
CA ASP A 206 4.34 -24.09 -13.06
C ASP A 206 4.75 -23.22 -14.26
N ASP A 207 3.93 -23.18 -15.30
CA ASP A 207 4.13 -22.37 -16.51
C ASP A 207 3.32 -21.06 -16.49
N THR A 208 3.58 -20.20 -17.47
CA THR A 208 2.78 -18.99 -17.74
C THR A 208 1.31 -19.36 -17.91
N PHE A 209 0.43 -18.68 -17.16
CA PHE A 209 -1.00 -18.78 -17.39
C PHE A 209 -1.41 -17.83 -18.53
N ASP A 210 -1.82 -18.38 -19.66
CA ASP A 210 -2.33 -17.62 -20.81
C ASP A 210 -3.86 -17.74 -20.90
N TYR A 211 -4.52 -16.59 -20.87
CA TYR A 211 -5.95 -16.46 -20.98
C TYR A 211 -6.30 -15.54 -22.15
N THR A 212 -7.21 -16.00 -23.00
CA THR A 212 -7.67 -15.25 -24.18
C THR A 212 -9.19 -15.30 -24.26
N THR A 213 -9.81 -14.15 -24.45
CA THR A 213 -11.26 -14.01 -24.59
C THR A 213 -11.70 -14.29 -26.02
N ILE A 214 -13.01 -14.44 -26.23
CA ILE A 214 -13.58 -14.70 -27.57
C ILE A 214 -13.28 -13.56 -28.55
N ASP A 215 -13.24 -12.32 -28.06
CA ASP A 215 -12.93 -11.12 -28.85
C ASP A 215 -11.42 -10.83 -28.96
N GLY A 216 -10.56 -11.72 -28.46
CA GLY A 216 -9.12 -11.68 -28.66
C GLY A 216 -8.33 -10.86 -27.63
N ALA A 217 -8.96 -10.37 -26.56
CA ALA A 217 -8.22 -9.79 -25.44
C ALA A 217 -7.38 -10.86 -24.73
N ARG A 218 -6.16 -10.50 -24.34
CA ARG A 218 -5.13 -11.39 -23.81
C ARG A 218 -4.73 -10.99 -22.39
N PHE A 219 -4.57 -12.00 -21.54
CA PHE A 219 -4.00 -11.88 -20.22
C PHE A 219 -2.97 -12.99 -20.06
N ALA A 220 -1.73 -12.62 -19.71
CA ALA A 220 -0.68 -13.58 -19.41
C ALA A 220 -0.16 -13.35 -17.99
N ALA A 221 0.04 -14.42 -17.22
CA ALA A 221 0.69 -14.35 -15.92
C ALA A 221 1.95 -15.23 -15.92
N PRO A 222 3.12 -14.69 -16.31
CA PRO A 222 4.38 -15.44 -16.28
C PRO A 222 4.80 -15.81 -14.85
N ARG A 223 5.64 -16.85 -14.75
CA ARG A 223 6.18 -17.38 -13.48
C ARG A 223 7.62 -16.95 -13.19
N THR A 224 8.34 -16.50 -14.21
CA THR A 224 9.76 -16.14 -14.12
C THR A 224 10.02 -14.80 -14.80
N LEU A 225 11.14 -14.16 -14.45
CA LEU A 225 11.57 -12.94 -15.12
C LEU A 225 11.89 -13.15 -16.60
N ASP A 226 12.39 -14.33 -16.97
CA ASP A 226 12.72 -14.66 -18.36
C ASP A 226 11.46 -14.79 -19.22
N ALA A 227 10.41 -15.42 -18.68
CA ALA A 227 9.10 -15.47 -19.35
C ALA A 227 8.51 -14.06 -19.51
N LEU A 228 8.61 -13.19 -18.49
CA LEU A 228 8.19 -11.80 -18.61
C LEU A 228 8.99 -11.04 -19.69
N ALA A 229 10.31 -11.23 -19.74
CA ALA A 229 11.16 -10.58 -20.73
C ALA A 229 10.82 -11.04 -22.16
N ALA A 230 10.59 -12.33 -22.37
CA ALA A 230 10.12 -12.88 -23.64
C ALA A 230 8.77 -12.28 -24.05
N LEU A 231 7.80 -12.23 -23.13
CA LEU A 231 6.49 -11.63 -23.39
C LEU A 231 6.58 -10.14 -23.72
N LYS A 232 7.47 -9.38 -23.05
CA LYS A 232 7.68 -7.96 -23.33
C LYS A 232 8.44 -7.69 -24.63
N ALA A 233 9.31 -8.60 -25.06
CA ALA A 233 9.95 -8.54 -26.36
C ALA A 233 8.94 -8.81 -27.50
N GLU A 234 8.06 -9.80 -27.32
CA GLU A 234 7.00 -10.12 -28.28
C GLU A 234 5.89 -9.05 -28.30
N ARG A 235 5.50 -8.56 -27.12
CA ARG A 235 4.39 -7.62 -26.92
C ARG A 235 4.86 -6.35 -26.18
N PRO A 236 5.64 -5.48 -26.84
CA PRO A 236 6.18 -4.26 -26.23
C PRO A 236 5.10 -3.28 -25.76
N ASP A 237 3.89 -3.34 -26.29
CA ASP A 237 2.79 -2.47 -25.86
C ASP A 237 1.89 -3.07 -24.77
N ALA A 238 2.03 -4.38 -24.49
CA ALA A 238 1.25 -5.03 -23.45
C ALA A 238 1.49 -4.36 -22.09
N ARG A 239 0.38 -4.13 -21.37
CA ARG A 239 0.40 -3.39 -20.11
C ARG A 239 0.73 -4.33 -18.97
N ILE A 240 1.79 -4.01 -18.25
CA ILE A 240 2.17 -4.72 -17.04
C ILE A 240 1.18 -4.37 -15.93
N LEU A 241 0.60 -5.40 -15.34
CA LEU A 241 -0.35 -5.32 -14.24
C LEU A 241 0.28 -5.96 -13.00
N ALA A 242 0.17 -5.27 -11.86
CA ALA A 242 0.47 -5.84 -10.54
C ALA A 242 -0.78 -5.74 -9.66
N GLY A 243 -0.79 -4.86 -8.66
CA GLY A 243 -1.91 -4.70 -7.73
C GLY A 243 -3.20 -4.07 -8.28
N SER A 244 -3.23 -3.67 -9.56
CA SER A 244 -4.34 -2.94 -10.20
C SER A 244 -4.75 -1.59 -9.57
N THR A 245 -4.06 -1.09 -8.54
CA THR A 245 -4.48 0.11 -7.79
C THR A 245 -4.36 1.44 -8.54
N ASP A 246 -3.78 1.43 -9.74
CA ASP A 246 -3.77 2.57 -10.68
C ASP A 246 -4.48 2.21 -11.98
N ILE A 247 -4.04 1.11 -12.63
CA ILE A 247 -4.61 0.63 -13.90
C ILE A 247 -6.11 0.26 -13.77
N GLY A 248 -6.55 -0.22 -12.61
CA GLY A 248 -7.96 -0.48 -12.35
C GLY A 248 -8.84 0.75 -12.54
N LEU A 249 -8.36 1.94 -12.15
CA LEU A 249 -9.07 3.21 -12.33
C LEU A 249 -9.16 3.62 -13.80
N TRP A 250 -8.22 3.17 -14.64
CA TRP A 250 -8.32 3.41 -16.09
C TRP A 250 -9.58 2.74 -16.64
N VAL A 251 -9.95 1.57 -16.11
CA VAL A 251 -11.17 0.87 -16.49
C VAL A 251 -12.39 1.45 -15.78
N THR A 252 -12.35 1.53 -14.44
CA THR A 252 -13.56 1.84 -13.65
C THR A 252 -13.94 3.32 -13.61
N LYS A 253 -12.97 4.22 -13.81
CA LYS A 253 -13.19 5.68 -13.79
C LYS A 253 -12.98 6.34 -15.14
N GLN A 254 -12.00 5.88 -15.92
CA GLN A 254 -11.73 6.44 -17.24
C GLN A 254 -12.41 5.66 -18.37
N MET A 255 -13.08 4.54 -18.07
CA MET A 255 -13.78 3.70 -19.05
C MET A 255 -12.89 3.25 -20.22
N ARG A 256 -11.60 3.09 -19.96
CA ARG A 256 -10.61 2.66 -20.96
C ARG A 256 -10.70 1.15 -21.11
N ARG A 257 -10.71 0.71 -22.36
CA ARG A 257 -10.57 -0.69 -22.74
C ARG A 257 -9.09 -1.09 -22.69
N LEU A 258 -8.78 -2.22 -22.07
CA LEU A 258 -7.43 -2.78 -21.98
C LEU A 258 -7.46 -4.25 -22.45
N ASP A 259 -6.94 -4.50 -23.65
CA ASP A 259 -7.06 -5.80 -24.31
C ASP A 259 -5.79 -6.67 -24.20
N ASP A 260 -4.67 -6.15 -23.67
CA ASP A 260 -3.42 -6.92 -23.58
C ASP A 260 -2.70 -6.63 -22.26
N LEU A 261 -2.80 -7.58 -21.33
CA LEU A 261 -2.29 -7.47 -19.97
C LEU A 261 -1.26 -8.55 -19.66
N ILE A 262 -0.18 -8.18 -18.97
CA ILE A 262 0.79 -9.11 -18.39
C ILE A 262 0.79 -8.93 -16.87
N TYR A 263 0.28 -9.90 -16.13
CA TYR A 263 0.22 -9.89 -14.68
C TYR A 263 1.50 -10.44 -14.06
N VAL A 264 2.20 -9.62 -13.27
CA VAL A 264 3.50 -9.97 -12.69
C VAL A 264 3.44 -10.46 -11.24
N GLY A 265 2.23 -10.56 -10.67
CA GLY A 265 2.07 -10.96 -9.27
C GLY A 265 2.35 -12.45 -8.97
N GLN A 266 2.65 -13.26 -10.00
CA GLN A 266 3.01 -14.67 -9.87
C GLN A 266 4.50 -14.95 -10.17
N ILE A 267 5.33 -13.91 -10.31
CA ILE A 267 6.78 -14.03 -10.46
C ILE A 267 7.42 -13.93 -9.07
N ALA A 268 7.97 -15.05 -8.56
CA ALA A 268 8.52 -15.12 -7.21
C ALA A 268 9.72 -14.17 -7.01
N GLU A 269 10.57 -14.03 -8.04
CA GLU A 269 11.75 -13.18 -8.01
C GLU A 269 11.41 -11.70 -7.74
N LEU A 270 10.23 -11.24 -8.17
CA LEU A 270 9.75 -9.88 -7.96
C LEU A 270 9.17 -9.63 -6.56
N GLN A 271 8.98 -10.68 -5.76
CA GLN A 271 8.36 -10.60 -4.43
C GLN A 271 9.40 -10.56 -3.29
N ASN A 272 10.70 -10.58 -3.63
CA ASN A 272 11.78 -10.69 -2.67
C ASN A 272 12.21 -9.33 -2.10
N ILE A 273 12.61 -9.35 -0.83
CA ILE A 273 13.34 -8.28 -0.18
C ILE A 273 14.65 -8.86 0.36
N VAL A 274 15.78 -8.34 -0.11
CA VAL A 274 17.11 -8.78 0.30
C VAL A 274 17.81 -7.63 1.03
N ARG A 275 18.30 -7.89 2.23
CA ARG A 275 19.08 -6.93 3.02
C ARG A 275 20.55 -7.32 2.94
N GLY A 276 21.33 -6.54 2.20
CA GLY A 276 22.79 -6.62 2.18
C GLY A 276 23.42 -5.55 3.06
N ASP A 277 24.75 -5.46 3.00
CA ASP A 277 25.52 -4.47 3.77
C ASP A 277 25.36 -3.05 3.23
N ASP A 278 25.28 -2.89 1.91
CA ASP A 278 25.20 -1.59 1.21
C ASP A 278 23.78 -1.24 0.74
N TRP A 279 22.94 -2.25 0.48
CA TRP A 279 21.63 -2.07 -0.16
C TRP A 279 20.54 -2.90 0.52
N ILE A 280 19.36 -2.29 0.69
CA ILE A 280 18.09 -3.01 0.73
C ILE A 280 17.59 -3.12 -0.71
N GLU A 281 17.54 -4.34 -1.23
CA GLU A 281 16.98 -4.63 -2.55
C GLU A 281 15.52 -5.06 -2.40
N ILE A 282 14.62 -4.38 -3.12
CA ILE A 282 13.18 -4.58 -3.05
C ILE A 282 12.67 -4.91 -4.46
N GLY A 283 12.15 -6.12 -4.65
CA GLY A 283 11.55 -6.53 -5.92
C GLY A 283 10.33 -5.67 -6.31
N ALA A 284 10.12 -5.47 -7.60
CA ALA A 284 9.06 -4.59 -8.12
C ALA A 284 7.63 -5.07 -7.77
N GLY A 285 7.48 -6.37 -7.51
CA GLY A 285 6.22 -7.01 -7.14
C GLY A 285 5.91 -6.91 -5.65
N VAL A 286 6.88 -6.53 -4.81
CA VAL A 286 6.68 -6.34 -3.36
C VAL A 286 5.60 -5.30 -3.12
N THR A 287 4.61 -5.66 -2.29
CA THR A 287 3.51 -4.78 -1.93
C THR A 287 4.02 -3.54 -1.21
N VAL A 288 3.30 -2.43 -1.33
CA VAL A 288 3.66 -1.18 -0.64
C VAL A 288 3.76 -1.41 0.87
N GLU A 289 2.84 -2.20 1.44
CA GLU A 289 2.86 -2.55 2.87
C GLU A 289 4.18 -3.24 3.28
N LYS A 290 4.58 -4.29 2.57
CA LYS A 290 5.82 -5.04 2.88
C LYS A 290 7.07 -4.21 2.60
N GLY A 291 7.07 -3.44 1.50
CA GLY A 291 8.19 -2.59 1.10
C GLY A 291 8.45 -1.50 2.13
N TYR A 292 7.42 -0.77 2.56
CA TYR A 292 7.58 0.23 3.61
C TYR A 292 7.92 -0.38 4.97
N ALA A 293 7.33 -1.51 5.34
CA ALA A 293 7.71 -2.19 6.59
C ALA A 293 9.22 -2.53 6.61
N ALA A 294 9.75 -3.02 5.49
CA ALA A 294 11.17 -3.31 5.37
C ALA A 294 12.04 -2.05 5.45
N LEU A 295 11.63 -0.97 4.79
CA LEU A 295 12.33 0.32 4.81
C LEU A 295 12.27 1.00 6.19
N ALA A 296 11.10 1.02 6.83
CA ALA A 296 10.89 1.60 8.15
C ALA A 296 11.70 0.88 9.25
N GLY A 297 11.99 -0.41 9.06
CA GLY A 297 12.89 -1.16 9.94
C GLY A 297 14.33 -0.61 9.97
N GLN A 298 14.77 0.09 8.91
CA GLN A 298 16.08 0.75 8.87
C GLN A 298 16.00 2.29 8.96
N TYR A 299 14.89 2.84 8.47
CA TYR A 299 14.59 4.27 8.43
C TYR A 299 13.25 4.52 9.13
N PRO A 300 13.19 4.49 10.48
CA PRO A 300 11.96 4.68 11.24
C PRO A 300 11.20 5.97 10.89
N GLU A 301 11.90 6.97 10.36
CA GLU A 301 11.36 8.24 9.87
C GLU A 301 10.38 8.09 8.68
N LEU A 302 10.30 6.91 8.07
CA LEU A 302 9.29 6.58 7.06
C LEU A 302 7.98 6.06 7.65
N THR A 303 7.90 5.79 8.96
CA THR A 303 6.72 5.14 9.56
C THR A 303 5.44 5.96 9.39
N GLU A 304 5.50 7.29 9.55
CA GLU A 304 4.33 8.15 9.32
C GLU A 304 3.90 8.09 7.84
N MET A 305 4.85 8.22 6.92
CA MET A 305 4.57 8.16 5.48
C MET A 305 3.97 6.81 5.09
N TRP A 306 4.50 5.70 5.62
CA TRP A 306 3.97 4.36 5.41
C TRP A 306 2.50 4.27 5.82
N LYS A 307 2.18 4.64 7.06
CA LYS A 307 0.81 4.56 7.58
C LYS A 307 -0.16 5.44 6.80
N ARG A 308 0.32 6.61 6.35
CA ARG A 308 -0.46 7.58 5.57
C ARG A 308 -0.45 7.32 4.06
N PHE A 309 0.30 6.33 3.57
CA PHE A 309 0.30 5.96 2.16
C PHE A 309 -0.99 5.20 1.86
N ALA A 310 -1.94 5.87 1.20
CA ALA A 310 -3.25 5.30 0.89
C ALA A 310 -3.90 4.59 2.10
N SER A 311 -4.79 3.64 1.84
CA SER A 311 -5.36 2.76 2.85
C SER A 311 -4.66 1.39 2.89
N LEU A 312 -4.82 0.64 3.97
CA LEU A 312 -4.26 -0.71 4.08
C LEU A 312 -4.67 -1.66 2.93
N PRO A 313 -5.94 -1.73 2.48
CA PRO A 313 -6.30 -2.55 1.32
C PRO A 313 -5.58 -2.17 0.02
N ILE A 314 -5.33 -0.87 -0.19
CA ILE A 314 -4.52 -0.39 -1.31
C ILE A 314 -3.05 -0.78 -1.13
N ARG A 315 -2.49 -0.66 0.08
CA ARG A 315 -1.09 -1.04 0.35
C ARG A 315 -0.84 -2.55 0.27
N ASN A 316 -1.85 -3.37 0.54
CA ASN A 316 -1.81 -4.82 0.40
C ASN A 316 -1.80 -5.30 -1.06
N ALA A 317 -2.37 -4.51 -1.97
CA ALA A 317 -2.44 -4.86 -3.39
C ALA A 317 -1.37 -4.13 -4.23
N GLY A 318 -1.29 -2.81 -4.10
CA GLY A 318 -0.35 -1.96 -4.82
C GLY A 318 1.10 -2.33 -4.51
N THR A 319 1.98 -2.23 -5.50
CA THR A 319 3.40 -2.60 -5.36
C THR A 319 4.31 -1.38 -5.44
N ILE A 320 5.46 -1.47 -4.78
CA ILE A 320 6.49 -0.40 -4.84
C ILE A 320 6.96 -0.19 -6.28
N GLY A 321 7.21 -1.27 -7.02
CA GLY A 321 7.61 -1.18 -8.43
C GLY A 321 6.53 -0.58 -9.31
N GLY A 322 5.25 -0.91 -9.09
CA GLY A 322 4.13 -0.29 -9.80
C GLY A 322 4.00 1.21 -9.50
N ASN A 323 4.24 1.62 -8.25
CA ASN A 323 4.22 3.03 -7.87
C ASN A 323 5.34 3.84 -8.55
N VAL A 324 6.57 3.30 -8.57
CA VAL A 324 7.70 3.89 -9.28
C VAL A 324 7.50 3.89 -10.80
N ALA A 325 7.05 2.78 -11.39
CA ALA A 325 6.80 2.69 -12.82
C ALA A 325 5.67 3.62 -13.29
N ASN A 326 4.69 3.92 -12.43
CA ASN A 326 3.68 4.94 -12.70
C ASN A 326 4.35 6.31 -12.88
N GLY A 327 5.18 6.72 -11.90
CA GLY A 327 5.88 8.01 -11.94
C GLY A 327 4.95 9.21 -11.72
N SER A 328 3.91 9.02 -10.91
CA SER A 328 2.93 10.08 -10.63
C SER A 328 3.62 11.27 -9.96
N PRO A 329 3.39 12.52 -10.41
CA PRO A 329 4.06 13.69 -9.84
C PRO A 329 3.74 13.94 -8.37
N ILE A 330 2.61 13.40 -7.91
CA ILE A 330 2.06 13.49 -6.55
C ILE A 330 2.21 12.18 -5.76
N GLY A 331 3.01 11.22 -6.26
CA GLY A 331 3.21 9.95 -5.57
C GLY A 331 4.11 10.09 -4.34
N ASP A 332 3.71 9.45 -3.25
CA ASP A 332 4.30 9.64 -1.92
C ASP A 332 5.59 8.85 -1.67
N SER A 333 5.83 7.75 -2.40
CA SER A 333 7.03 6.91 -2.18
C SER A 333 8.30 7.54 -2.75
N MET A 334 8.17 8.18 -3.91
CA MET A 334 9.32 8.62 -4.70
C MET A 334 10.13 9.72 -4.01
N PRO A 335 9.55 10.76 -3.36
CA PRO A 335 10.36 11.77 -2.66
C PRO A 335 11.28 11.16 -1.60
N GLY A 336 10.76 10.27 -0.75
CA GLY A 336 11.56 9.60 0.29
C GLY A 336 12.66 8.71 -0.32
N LEU A 337 12.32 7.90 -1.31
CA LEU A 337 13.28 7.04 -2.02
C LEU A 337 14.37 7.85 -2.74
N ILE A 338 13.98 8.93 -3.43
CA ILE A 338 14.89 9.84 -4.10
C ILE A 338 15.83 10.47 -3.07
N ALA A 339 15.33 11.03 -1.96
CA ALA A 339 16.18 11.63 -0.92
C ALA A 339 17.18 10.63 -0.33
N LEU A 340 16.74 9.38 -0.09
CA LEU A 340 17.61 8.32 0.43
C LEU A 340 18.69 7.85 -0.55
N GLY A 341 18.52 8.03 -1.86
CA GLY A 341 19.51 7.58 -2.86
C GLY A 341 19.13 6.29 -3.53
N ALA A 342 17.84 6.00 -3.59
CA ALA A 342 17.34 4.83 -4.26
C ALA A 342 17.72 4.83 -5.74
N ARG A 343 18.07 3.64 -6.22
CA ARG A 343 18.31 3.34 -7.62
C ARG A 343 17.23 2.38 -8.10
N VAL A 344 16.82 2.52 -9.36
CA VAL A 344 15.84 1.65 -10.00
C VAL A 344 16.56 0.72 -10.96
N VAL A 345 16.17 -0.55 -10.95
CA VAL A 345 16.72 -1.60 -11.83
C VAL A 345 15.70 -1.92 -12.90
N LEU A 346 16.09 -1.74 -14.15
CA LEU A 346 15.31 -2.05 -15.35
C LEU A 346 15.88 -3.28 -16.05
N ARG A 347 15.00 -4.07 -16.69
CA ARG A 347 15.39 -5.19 -17.56
C ARG A 347 14.65 -5.11 -18.89
N GLY A 348 15.35 -5.37 -19.98
CA GLY A 348 14.81 -5.56 -21.33
C GLY A 348 15.54 -6.70 -22.04
N GLY A 349 14.85 -7.79 -22.33
CA GLY A 349 15.50 -9.03 -22.77
C GLY A 349 16.52 -9.51 -21.73
N ASP A 350 17.76 -9.74 -22.15
CA ASP A 350 18.87 -10.11 -21.26
C ASP A 350 19.64 -8.91 -20.69
N THR A 351 19.31 -7.69 -21.13
CA THR A 351 19.99 -6.48 -20.67
C THR A 351 19.36 -5.99 -19.38
N VAL A 352 20.19 -5.78 -18.36
CA VAL A 352 19.82 -5.15 -17.10
C VAL A 352 20.57 -3.83 -16.98
N ARG A 353 19.86 -2.76 -16.64
CA ARG A 353 20.46 -1.44 -16.38
C ARG A 353 19.91 -0.82 -15.11
N GLU A 354 20.72 0.04 -14.51
CA GLU A 354 20.41 0.71 -13.25
C GLU A 354 20.68 2.20 -13.36
N LEU A 355 19.78 3.00 -12.79
CA LEU A 355 19.87 4.46 -12.78
C LEU A 355 19.36 5.03 -11.45
N PRO A 356 19.81 6.22 -11.03
CA PRO A 356 19.19 6.95 -9.93
C PRO A 356 17.68 7.08 -10.17
N LEU A 357 16.87 6.89 -9.13
CA LEU A 357 15.41 6.89 -9.26
C LEU A 357 14.88 8.18 -9.90
N GLU A 358 15.45 9.33 -9.55
CA GLU A 358 15.04 10.62 -10.13
C GLU A 358 15.30 10.73 -11.64
N ALA A 359 16.27 9.98 -12.16
CA ALA A 359 16.62 10.00 -13.58
C ALA A 359 15.63 9.18 -14.44
N LEU A 360 14.80 8.33 -13.81
CA LEU A 360 13.76 7.60 -14.53
C LEU A 360 12.72 8.54 -15.12
N TYR A 361 12.43 9.69 -14.50
CA TYR A 361 11.33 10.57 -14.90
C TYR A 361 11.83 11.73 -15.75
N THR A 362 11.55 11.68 -17.05
CA THR A 362 11.99 12.68 -18.03
C THR A 362 10.98 13.81 -18.25
N GLY A 363 9.74 13.63 -17.77
CA GLY A 363 8.66 14.61 -17.87
C GLY A 363 7.34 14.06 -17.32
N TYR A 364 6.26 14.84 -17.44
CA TYR A 364 4.94 14.43 -16.96
C TYR A 364 4.49 13.12 -17.61
N GLN A 365 4.36 12.06 -16.81
CA GLN A 365 4.05 10.69 -17.25
C GLN A 365 5.05 10.11 -18.28
N GLN A 366 6.23 10.69 -18.43
CA GLN A 366 7.29 10.25 -19.34
C GLN A 366 8.45 9.65 -18.55
N LYS A 367 9.01 8.57 -19.08
CA LYS A 367 10.05 7.79 -18.41
C LYS A 367 11.19 7.44 -19.37
N ASP A 368 12.42 7.37 -18.85
CA ASP A 368 13.54 6.68 -19.52
C ASP A 368 13.37 5.17 -19.35
N MET A 369 12.42 4.61 -20.11
CA MET A 369 12.15 3.17 -20.15
C MET A 369 11.63 2.82 -21.55
N ALA A 370 12.36 1.98 -22.27
CA ALA A 370 11.93 1.52 -23.59
C ALA A 370 10.67 0.65 -23.48
N PRO A 371 9.85 0.52 -24.55
CA PRO A 371 8.57 -0.22 -24.48
C PRO A 371 8.68 -1.68 -24.00
N HIS A 372 9.80 -2.35 -24.31
CA HIS A 372 10.08 -3.73 -23.90
C HIS A 372 10.75 -3.83 -22.52
N GLU A 373 11.16 -2.71 -21.92
CA GLU A 373 11.77 -2.69 -20.60
C GLU A 373 10.70 -2.69 -19.50
N PHE A 374 11.07 -3.21 -18.33
CA PHE A 374 10.25 -3.20 -17.13
C PHE A 374 11.10 -3.03 -15.88
N VAL A 375 10.49 -2.53 -14.82
CA VAL A 375 11.12 -2.40 -13.49
C VAL A 375 11.22 -3.78 -12.85
N VAL A 376 12.43 -4.20 -12.49
CA VAL A 376 12.70 -5.43 -11.74
C VAL A 376 12.65 -5.17 -10.24
N GLY A 377 13.11 -4.00 -9.81
CA GLY A 377 13.13 -3.64 -8.39
C GLY A 377 13.85 -2.32 -8.12
N LEU A 378 14.04 -2.04 -6.84
CA LEU A 378 14.75 -0.88 -6.32
C LEU A 378 15.91 -1.33 -5.44
N LYS A 379 16.97 -0.53 -5.42
CA LYS A 379 18.07 -0.62 -4.44
C LYS A 379 18.05 0.64 -3.59
N VAL A 380 17.80 0.51 -2.29
CA VAL A 380 17.84 1.63 -1.34
C VAL A 380 19.09 1.50 -0.50
N PRO A 381 19.96 2.53 -0.40
CA PRO A 381 21.18 2.42 0.39
C PRO A 381 20.86 2.07 1.84
N THR A 382 21.71 1.29 2.48
CA THR A 382 21.62 1.05 3.93
C THR A 382 22.08 2.25 4.74
N ARG A 383 21.79 2.23 6.04
CA ARG A 383 22.20 3.26 7.00
C ARG A 383 23.49 2.84 7.71
N THR A 384 24.53 2.55 6.95
CA THR A 384 25.84 2.09 7.44
C THR A 384 26.95 3.10 7.11
N GLY A 385 28.08 3.02 7.83
CA GLY A 385 29.25 3.87 7.60
C GLY A 385 28.92 5.36 7.77
N VAL A 386 29.25 6.20 6.79
CA VAL A 386 28.98 7.65 6.87
C VAL A 386 27.49 7.97 7.02
N ARG A 387 26.59 7.07 6.57
CA ARG A 387 25.14 7.24 6.63
C ARG A 387 24.55 6.98 8.01
N GLU A 388 25.33 6.51 8.98
CA GLU A 388 24.92 6.49 10.38
C GLU A 388 24.60 7.90 10.90
N LYS A 389 25.25 8.93 10.33
CA LYS A 389 25.02 10.35 10.63
C LYS A 389 23.95 11.01 9.76
N LEU A 390 23.20 10.22 8.97
CA LEU A 390 22.14 10.72 8.10
C LEU A 390 21.03 11.34 8.94
N GLN A 391 20.76 12.63 8.70
CA GLN A 391 19.53 13.30 9.11
C GLN A 391 18.51 13.13 8.00
N PHE A 392 17.36 12.50 8.28
CA PHE A 392 16.35 12.22 7.27
C PHE A 392 14.94 12.41 7.83
N ARG A 393 14.07 13.11 7.11
CA ARG A 393 12.65 13.25 7.44
C ARG A 393 11.80 13.25 6.19
N THR A 394 10.56 12.78 6.33
CA THR A 394 9.52 12.91 5.31
C THR A 394 8.29 13.58 5.89
N TYR A 395 7.58 14.34 5.06
CA TYR A 395 6.37 15.03 5.48
C TYR A 395 5.31 14.96 4.38
N LYS A 396 4.07 14.71 4.78
CA LYS A 396 2.92 14.70 3.89
C LYS A 396 1.89 15.73 4.33
N LEU A 397 1.54 16.64 3.43
CA LEU A 397 0.44 17.58 3.59
C LEU A 397 -0.69 17.23 2.64
N SER A 398 -1.88 17.06 3.20
CA SER A 398 -3.11 16.66 2.50
C SER A 398 -4.33 17.25 3.23
N LYS A 399 -5.51 17.24 2.62
CA LYS A 399 -6.73 17.82 3.23
C LYS A 399 -7.29 16.91 4.32
N ARG A 400 -7.20 15.60 4.12
CA ARG A 400 -7.46 14.57 5.14
C ARG A 400 -6.13 13.91 5.49
N PHE A 401 -5.97 13.55 6.77
CA PHE A 401 -4.71 13.01 7.26
C PHE A 401 -4.38 11.63 6.66
N ASP A 402 -5.37 10.75 6.65
CA ASP A 402 -5.29 9.39 6.11
C ASP A 402 -5.98 9.28 4.74
N SER A 403 -5.53 8.32 3.93
CA SER A 403 -6.15 7.96 2.65
C SER A 403 -6.42 9.14 1.72
N ASP A 404 -5.54 10.16 1.68
CA ASP A 404 -5.68 11.32 0.81
C ASP A 404 -4.43 11.51 -0.06
N ILE A 405 -4.62 12.15 -1.20
CA ILE A 405 -3.56 12.46 -2.13
C ILE A 405 -2.85 13.74 -1.66
N SER A 406 -1.52 13.70 -1.66
CA SER A 406 -0.69 14.81 -1.20
C SER A 406 -0.93 16.10 -2.00
N ALA A 407 -1.12 17.19 -1.25
CA ALA A 407 -0.86 18.53 -1.74
C ALA A 407 0.66 18.74 -1.85
N VAL A 408 1.42 18.40 -0.82
CA VAL A 408 2.88 18.45 -0.82
C VAL A 408 3.40 17.20 -0.11
N CYS A 409 4.28 16.44 -0.78
CA CYS A 409 5.05 15.36 -0.16
C CYS A 409 6.52 15.76 -0.22
N ALA A 410 7.15 15.96 0.94
CA ALA A 410 8.53 16.42 1.05
C ALA A 410 9.42 15.34 1.68
N ALA A 411 10.66 15.26 1.23
CA ALA A 411 11.68 14.44 1.85
C ALA A 411 13.01 15.23 1.88
N PHE A 412 13.64 15.24 3.04
CA PHE A 412 14.89 15.95 3.25
C PHE A 412 15.92 15.00 3.85
N ALA A 413 17.11 14.94 3.27
CA ALA A 413 18.24 14.18 3.79
C ALA A 413 19.54 14.99 3.70
N PHE A 414 20.44 14.79 4.66
CA PHE A 414 21.85 15.14 4.56
C PHE A 414 22.69 14.33 5.55
N ILE A 415 24.00 14.23 5.31
CA ILE A 415 24.96 13.63 6.23
C ILE A 415 25.54 14.71 7.14
N ALA A 416 25.36 14.58 8.44
CA ALA A 416 25.93 15.50 9.41
C ALA A 416 27.44 15.24 9.60
N ASP A 417 28.26 16.27 9.38
CA ASP A 417 29.69 16.31 9.67
C ASP A 417 29.97 17.41 10.70
N GLY A 418 29.74 17.08 11.97
CA GLY A 418 29.54 18.07 13.03
C GLY A 418 28.31 18.93 12.68
N ASP A 419 28.50 20.25 12.68
CA ASP A 419 27.46 21.20 12.27
C ASP A 419 27.45 21.42 10.75
N THR A 420 28.37 20.81 10.01
CA THR A 420 28.45 20.95 8.54
C THR A 420 27.52 19.96 7.86
N ILE A 421 26.82 20.42 6.84
CA ILE A 421 25.95 19.61 6.00
C ILE A 421 26.78 19.03 4.86
N ARG A 422 26.66 17.72 4.62
CA ARG A 422 27.24 17.03 3.46
C ARG A 422 26.17 16.29 2.68
N GLU A 423 26.30 16.27 1.36
CA GLU A 423 25.43 15.50 0.47
C GLU A 423 23.93 15.77 0.71
N PRO A 424 23.46 17.03 0.74
CA PRO A 424 22.04 17.31 0.90
C PRO A 424 21.26 16.76 -0.29
N ARG A 425 20.15 16.06 0.00
CA ARG A 425 19.23 15.51 -1.00
C ARG A 425 17.81 15.85 -0.60
N ILE A 426 17.21 16.73 -1.38
CA ILE A 426 15.92 17.37 -1.07
C ILE A 426 14.98 17.09 -2.23
N ALA A 427 13.89 16.36 -1.97
CA ALA A 427 12.97 15.91 -3.01
C ALA A 427 11.51 16.20 -2.65
N PHE A 428 10.72 16.53 -3.67
CA PHE A 428 9.30 16.82 -3.51
C PHE A 428 8.44 16.10 -4.54
N GLY A 429 7.25 15.69 -4.09
CA GLY A 429 6.09 15.34 -4.90
C GLY A 429 5.03 16.43 -4.81
N GLY A 430 4.28 16.65 -5.89
CA GLY A 430 3.25 17.69 -6.00
C GLY A 430 3.79 19.10 -6.26
N MET A 431 5.10 19.25 -6.47
CA MET A 431 5.76 20.56 -6.67
C MET A 431 6.22 20.80 -8.12
N ALA A 432 6.26 19.76 -8.94
CA ALA A 432 6.70 19.79 -10.33
C ALA A 432 5.93 18.75 -11.17
N ALA A 433 6.24 18.70 -12.47
CA ALA A 433 5.69 17.72 -13.42
C ALA A 433 6.12 16.27 -13.14
N THR A 434 7.11 16.06 -12.27
CA THR A 434 7.63 14.77 -11.82
C THR A 434 8.04 14.89 -10.34
N PRO A 435 8.22 13.77 -9.60
CA PRO A 435 8.97 13.80 -8.36
C PRO A 435 10.40 14.26 -8.65
N LYS A 436 10.82 15.36 -8.01
CA LYS A 436 12.00 16.11 -8.44
C LYS A 436 12.85 16.54 -7.24
N ARG A 437 14.17 16.63 -7.45
CA ARG A 437 15.13 17.21 -6.51
C ARG A 437 15.21 18.74 -6.58
N ALA A 438 15.52 19.36 -5.45
CA ALA A 438 15.68 20.81 -5.30
C ALA A 438 17.15 21.21 -5.41
N ALA A 439 17.71 21.23 -6.63
CA ALA A 439 19.14 21.41 -6.85
C ALA A 439 19.67 22.77 -6.35
N HIS A 440 18.88 23.84 -6.44
CA HIS A 440 19.29 25.15 -5.92
C HIS A 440 19.30 25.15 -4.39
N THR A 441 18.29 24.57 -3.75
CA THR A 441 18.28 24.37 -2.30
C THR A 441 19.43 23.49 -1.83
N GLU A 442 19.71 22.38 -2.51
CA GLU A 442 20.83 21.49 -2.19
C GLU A 442 22.18 22.23 -2.27
N ALA A 443 22.38 23.08 -3.30
CA ALA A 443 23.60 23.88 -3.44
C ALA A 443 23.79 24.93 -2.33
N VAL A 444 22.71 25.44 -1.74
CA VAL A 444 22.79 26.34 -0.57
C VAL A 444 23.20 25.58 0.69
N LEU A 445 22.80 24.31 0.79
CA LEU A 445 23.03 23.49 1.97
C LEU A 445 24.44 22.85 1.96
N ASP A 446 24.95 22.41 0.81
CA ASP A 446 26.17 21.59 0.77
C ASP A 446 27.41 22.36 1.26
N GLY A 447 28.07 21.83 2.28
CA GLY A 447 29.21 22.46 2.94
C GLY A 447 28.86 23.64 3.86
N ALA A 448 27.58 24.05 3.95
CA ALA A 448 27.14 25.06 4.89
C ALA A 448 27.02 24.49 6.31
N GLN A 449 27.07 25.38 7.29
CA GLN A 449 26.80 25.06 8.70
C GLN A 449 25.28 25.04 8.96
N TRP A 450 24.77 24.12 9.79
CA TRP A 450 23.35 23.83 9.98
C TRP A 450 22.65 24.69 11.05
N HIS A 451 22.72 26.01 10.86
CA HIS A 451 22.05 27.00 11.71
C HIS A 451 20.89 27.70 10.98
N GLU A 452 20.08 28.45 11.74
CA GLU A 452 18.79 28.99 11.29
C GLU A 452 18.88 29.81 10.00
N ALA A 453 19.90 30.66 9.87
CA ALA A 453 20.12 31.46 8.66
C ALA A 453 20.30 30.60 7.40
N THR A 454 20.97 29.44 7.53
CA THR A 454 21.14 28.47 6.44
C THR A 454 19.80 27.84 6.06
N ALA A 455 18.98 27.46 7.05
CA ALA A 455 17.64 26.94 6.81
C ALA A 455 16.74 27.98 6.11
N GLN A 456 16.77 29.24 6.55
CA GLN A 456 16.02 30.33 5.92
C GLN A 456 16.49 30.60 4.48
N ALA A 457 17.80 30.54 4.21
CA ALA A 457 18.32 30.65 2.85
C ALA A 457 17.85 29.48 1.96
N ALA A 458 17.85 28.26 2.50
CA ALA A 458 17.37 27.06 1.82
C ALA A 458 15.87 27.14 1.50
N MET A 459 15.06 27.72 2.41
CA MET A 459 13.64 28.01 2.17
C MET A 459 13.45 28.93 0.96
N GLN A 460 14.23 30.01 0.85
CA GLN A 460 14.09 30.93 -0.29
C GLN A 460 14.56 30.31 -1.60
N ALA A 461 15.57 29.43 -1.57
CA ALA A 461 16.06 28.74 -2.76
C ALA A 461 14.98 27.84 -3.42
N LEU A 462 14.01 27.32 -2.65
CA LEU A 462 12.92 26.48 -3.18
C LEU A 462 12.09 27.18 -4.26
N GLU A 463 12.01 28.53 -4.25
CA GLU A 463 11.30 29.29 -5.29
C GLU A 463 11.96 29.17 -6.67
N ARG A 464 13.26 28.88 -6.71
CA ARG A 464 14.01 28.67 -7.96
C ARG A 464 13.87 27.24 -8.46
N ASP A 465 13.65 26.29 -7.55
CA ASP A 465 13.52 24.87 -7.88
C ASP A 465 12.13 24.48 -8.39
N TYR A 466 11.09 25.18 -7.91
CA TYR A 466 9.69 24.78 -8.10
C TYR A 466 8.77 25.92 -8.53
N GLN A 467 7.89 25.60 -9.48
CA GLN A 467 6.76 26.43 -9.90
C GLN A 467 5.49 25.56 -9.91
N PRO A 468 4.92 25.26 -8.73
CA PRO A 468 3.80 24.33 -8.63
C PRO A 468 2.52 24.91 -9.28
N LEU A 469 1.65 24.02 -9.77
CA LEU A 469 0.33 24.39 -10.28
C LEU A 469 -0.70 24.47 -9.15
N SER A 470 -1.72 25.30 -9.34
CA SER A 470 -2.93 25.25 -8.53
C SER A 470 -3.86 24.16 -9.04
N ASP A 471 -4.40 23.33 -8.16
CA ASP A 471 -5.42 22.33 -8.48
C ASP A 471 -6.42 22.16 -7.32
N MET A 472 -7.29 21.14 -7.44
CA MET A 472 -8.28 20.82 -6.41
C MET A 472 -7.68 20.46 -5.04
N ARG A 473 -6.38 20.11 -4.97
CA ARG A 473 -5.71 19.70 -3.72
C ARG A 473 -5.16 20.91 -2.98
N ALA A 474 -4.49 21.82 -3.70
CA ALA A 474 -3.96 23.05 -3.13
C ALA A 474 -3.60 24.08 -4.21
N THR A 475 -3.60 25.36 -3.81
CA THR A 475 -3.07 26.46 -4.63
C THR A 475 -1.55 26.38 -4.74
N SER A 476 -1.00 26.94 -5.82
CA SER A 476 0.46 27.06 -6.02
C SER A 476 1.15 27.79 -4.86
N THR A 477 0.56 28.88 -4.38
CA THR A 477 1.05 29.64 -3.22
C THR A 477 1.09 28.80 -1.96
N TYR A 478 -0.01 28.10 -1.62
CA TYR A 478 -0.04 27.23 -0.44
C TYR A 478 1.03 26.14 -0.52
N ARG A 479 1.20 25.52 -1.68
CA ARG A 479 2.24 24.49 -1.91
C ARG A 479 3.65 25.03 -1.64
N LEU A 480 3.96 26.21 -2.17
CA LEU A 480 5.28 26.82 -2.00
C LEU A 480 5.53 27.28 -0.55
N ASP A 481 4.58 27.97 0.07
CA ASP A 481 4.71 28.44 1.46
C ASP A 481 4.87 27.28 2.42
N THR A 482 4.09 26.22 2.24
CA THR A 482 4.20 25.03 3.09
C THR A 482 5.48 24.25 2.84
N ALA A 483 5.97 24.14 1.60
CA ALA A 483 7.26 23.53 1.30
C ALA A 483 8.42 24.24 2.03
N LYS A 484 8.39 25.58 2.08
CA LYS A 484 9.33 26.38 2.88
C LYS A 484 9.21 26.09 4.38
N ASN A 485 7.99 26.09 4.90
CA ASN A 485 7.77 25.81 6.33
C ASN A 485 8.18 24.38 6.71
N LEU A 486 8.07 23.40 5.81
CA LEU A 486 8.56 22.04 6.03
C LEU A 486 10.10 21.98 6.06
N MET A 487 10.81 22.78 5.27
CA MET A 487 12.27 22.93 5.39
C MET A 487 12.65 23.51 6.77
N TYR A 488 11.89 24.52 7.23
CA TYR A 488 12.13 25.08 8.57
C TYR A 488 11.84 24.07 9.69
N ARG A 489 10.76 23.30 9.56
CA ARG A 489 10.44 22.19 10.46
C ARG A 489 11.57 21.16 10.49
N PHE A 490 12.11 20.79 9.34
CA PHE A 490 13.25 19.87 9.26
C PHE A 490 14.47 20.39 10.01
N TRP A 491 14.77 21.68 9.91
CA TRP A 491 15.81 22.31 10.71
C TRP A 491 15.50 22.24 12.21
N LEU A 492 14.28 22.57 12.65
CA LEU A 492 13.89 22.47 14.07
C LEU A 492 14.09 21.04 14.63
N GLU A 493 13.78 20.01 13.84
CA GLU A 493 13.92 18.59 14.23
C GLU A 493 15.37 18.08 14.21
N THR A 494 16.29 18.77 13.52
CA THR A 494 17.65 18.26 13.23
C THR A 494 18.77 19.25 13.52
N ARG A 495 18.45 20.41 14.11
CA ARG A 495 19.44 21.43 14.48
C ARG A 495 20.47 20.86 15.47
N PRO A 496 21.75 21.26 15.38
CA PRO A 496 22.80 20.70 16.23
C PRO A 496 22.61 20.94 17.73
N HIS A 497 21.90 22.00 18.09
CA HIS A 497 21.67 22.40 19.47
C HIS A 497 20.16 22.37 19.80
N ASP A 498 19.81 21.63 20.84
CA ASP A 498 18.43 21.50 21.35
C ASP A 498 17.40 21.14 20.27
N PRO A 499 17.60 20.07 19.47
CA PRO A 499 16.64 19.69 18.43
C PRO A 499 15.27 19.40 19.05
N LEU A 500 14.21 19.91 18.42
CA LEU A 500 12.86 19.69 18.90
C LEU A 500 12.43 18.24 18.65
N PRO A 501 11.82 17.58 19.65
CA PRO A 501 11.26 16.26 19.44
C PRO A 501 10.05 16.35 18.48
N PRO A 502 9.76 15.30 17.67
CA PRO A 502 8.66 15.32 16.71
C PRO A 502 7.30 15.73 17.32
N GLN A 503 7.05 15.35 18.58
CA GLN A 503 5.83 15.66 19.32
C GLN A 503 5.62 17.17 19.52
N ALA A 504 6.69 17.95 19.67
CA ALA A 504 6.61 19.40 19.82
C ALA A 504 6.19 20.11 18.52
N LEU A 505 6.24 19.40 17.39
CA LEU A 505 5.95 19.91 16.05
C LEU A 505 4.73 19.21 15.43
N ASN A 506 4.03 18.39 16.21
CA ASN A 506 2.86 17.65 15.79
C ASN A 506 1.63 18.13 16.56
N VAL A 507 0.77 18.90 15.89
CA VAL A 507 -0.46 19.46 16.46
C VAL A 507 -1.44 18.42 17.00
N ARG A 508 -1.28 17.13 16.65
CA ARG A 508 -2.09 16.02 17.19
C ARG A 508 -1.49 15.40 18.45
N GLU A 509 -0.19 15.58 18.68
CA GLU A 509 0.54 15.08 19.86
C GLU A 509 0.75 16.15 20.92
N VAL A 510 0.51 17.42 20.59
CA VAL A 510 0.27 18.46 21.60
C VAL A 510 -0.94 17.99 22.40
N ALA A 511 -0.67 17.35 23.53
CA ALA A 511 -1.68 17.06 24.52
C ALA A 511 -2.42 18.37 24.74
N ALA A 512 -3.73 18.37 24.49
CA ALA A 512 -4.54 19.43 25.02
C ALA A 512 -4.19 19.45 26.52
N GLU A 513 -3.69 20.57 27.04
CA GLU A 513 -3.58 20.83 28.48
C GLU A 513 -5.01 20.93 29.05
N LEU A 514 -5.81 19.89 28.83
CA LEU A 514 -7.10 19.65 29.42
C LEU A 514 -6.83 18.60 30.48
N GLY A 515 -7.01 19.04 31.73
CA GLY A 515 -6.64 18.33 32.93
C GLY A 515 -6.97 16.84 32.91
N THR A 516 -6.11 16.10 33.58
CA THR A 516 -6.29 14.73 34.05
C THR A 516 -7.69 14.49 34.60
N ASP A 517 -8.65 14.12 33.75
CA ASP A 517 -9.91 13.47 34.17
C ASP A 517 -10.67 12.74 33.03
N ALA A 518 -10.13 12.66 31.80
CA ALA A 518 -10.80 11.98 30.69
C ALA A 518 -10.31 10.52 30.47
N ALA A 519 -9.76 9.87 31.49
CA ALA A 519 -9.45 8.44 31.47
C ALA A 519 -10.59 7.63 32.10
N ARG A 520 -11.79 7.72 31.49
CA ARG A 520 -12.97 6.85 31.67
C ARG A 520 -14.14 7.48 30.91
N VAL A 521 -14.37 7.10 29.65
CA VAL A 521 -15.67 6.88 28.98
C VAL A 521 -15.44 6.22 27.62
#